data_AF-A0A2G6HZL5-F1
#
_entry.id   AF-A0A2G6HZL5-F1
#
_cell.length_a   1.000
_cell.length_b   1.000
_cell.length_c   1.000
_cell.angle_alpha   90.00
_cell.angle_beta   90.00
_cell.angle_gamma   90.00
#
_symmetry.space_group_name_H-M   'P 1'
#
loop_
_entity.id
_entity.type
_entity.pdbx_description
1 polymer ?
#
loop_
_entity_poly.entity_id
_entity_poly.type
_entity_poly.pdbx_seq_one_letter_code
_entity_poly.pdbx_strand_id
1 'polypeptide(L)'
;MFFSELRQPAANIPGLGPAAVKSLAALGVHNIAQLLRHYPLRYEDRQTPVCLAESSAQHPACTVASVLSHSYIRWKKGRALKITVEDESA
;
A
#
# COMPACT_ATOMS: atom_id res chain seq x y z
N MET A 1 29.27 10.81 0.98
CA MET A 1 28.90 9.38 1.00
C MET A 1 28.15 9.04 -0.27
N PHE A 2 28.53 7.96 -0.95
CA PHE A 2 27.87 7.54 -2.18
C PHE A 2 27.02 6.29 -1.95
N PHE A 3 25.85 6.19 -2.60
CA PHE A 3 24.97 5.03 -2.47
C PHE A 3 25.68 3.70 -2.80
N SER A 4 26.66 3.70 -3.71
CA SER A 4 27.45 2.51 -4.11
C SER A 4 28.24 1.86 -2.97
N GLU A 5 28.46 2.58 -1.87
CA GLU A 5 29.21 2.10 -0.70
C GLU A 5 28.33 1.25 0.24
N LEU A 6 27.00 1.35 0.13
CA LEU A 6 26.02 0.67 1.00
C LEU A 6 25.76 -0.79 0.58
N ARG A 7 26.80 -1.61 0.66
CA ARG A 7 26.77 -3.03 0.23
C ARG A 7 26.20 -3.99 1.28
N GLN A 8 25.77 -3.49 2.43
CA GLN A 8 25.19 -4.34 3.47
C GLN A 8 23.94 -5.06 2.93
N PRO A 9 23.73 -6.34 3.28
CA PRO A 9 22.55 -7.08 2.86
C PRO A 9 21.25 -6.39 3.28
N ALA A 10 20.22 -6.45 2.43
CA ALA A 10 18.88 -5.93 2.76
C ALA A 10 18.27 -6.60 4.01
N ALA A 11 18.69 -7.83 4.32
CA ALA A 11 18.29 -8.57 5.52
C ALA A 11 18.70 -7.91 6.85
N ASN A 12 19.67 -6.97 6.83
CA ASN A 12 20.08 -6.25 8.04
C ASN A 12 19.06 -5.17 8.46
N ILE A 13 18.05 -4.89 7.62
CA ILE A 13 17.03 -3.88 7.92
C ILE A 13 16.00 -4.48 8.88
N PRO A 14 15.69 -3.82 10.01
CA PRO A 14 14.68 -4.31 10.94
C PRO A 14 13.31 -4.38 10.26
N GLY A 15 12.58 -5.47 10.50
CA GLY A 15 11.28 -5.75 9.86
C GLY A 15 11.37 -6.54 8.54
N LEU A 16 12.56 -6.72 7.97
CA LEU A 16 12.77 -7.53 6.77
C LEU A 16 13.03 -9.00 7.14
N GLY A 17 11.94 -9.78 7.23
CA GLY A 17 12.01 -11.23 7.43
C GLY A 17 12.39 -12.01 6.16
N PRO A 18 12.61 -13.34 6.27
CA PRO A 18 13.08 -14.18 5.15
C PRO A 18 12.18 -14.12 3.90
N ALA A 19 10.86 -14.03 4.10
CA ALA A 19 9.90 -13.92 3.00
C ALA A 19 10.05 -12.61 2.23
N ALA A 20 10.18 -11.49 2.95
CA ALA A 20 10.34 -10.17 2.33
C ALA A 20 11.71 -10.04 1.63
N VAL A 21 12.78 -10.59 2.20
CA VAL A 21 14.10 -10.67 1.55
C VAL A 21 14.04 -11.49 0.26
N LYS A 22 13.33 -12.63 0.27
CA LYS A 22 13.14 -13.45 -0.93
C LYS A 22 12.39 -12.69 -2.03
N SER A 23 11.33 -11.95 -1.67
CA SER A 23 10.58 -11.12 -2.62
C SER A 23 11.43 -9.99 -3.19
N LEU A 24 12.22 -9.30 -2.37
CA LEU A 24 13.17 -8.27 -2.82
C LEU A 24 14.24 -8.85 -3.75
N ALA A 25 14.79 -10.03 -3.43
CA ALA A 25 15.76 -10.70 -4.27
C ALA A 25 15.19 -11.08 -5.64
N ALA A 26 13.90 -11.45 -5.72
CA ALA A 26 13.22 -11.69 -6.99
C ALA A 26 13.08 -10.41 -7.85
N LEU A 27 13.12 -9.24 -7.24
CA LEU A 27 13.15 -7.93 -7.89
C LEU A 27 14.59 -7.43 -8.17
N GLY A 28 15.62 -8.25 -7.90
CA GLY A 28 17.04 -7.90 -8.08
C GLY A 28 17.62 -7.02 -6.97
N VAL A 29 16.92 -6.90 -5.84
CA VAL A 29 17.35 -6.10 -4.68
C VAL A 29 17.94 -7.00 -3.60
N HIS A 30 19.25 -6.90 -3.41
CA HIS A 30 20.02 -7.73 -2.47
C HIS A 30 20.69 -6.91 -1.35
N ASN A 31 20.95 -5.63 -1.59
CA ASN A 31 21.63 -4.75 -0.63
C ASN A 31 20.91 -3.40 -0.45
N ILE A 32 21.32 -2.65 0.57
CA ILE A 32 20.75 -1.36 0.92
C ILE A 32 20.87 -0.36 -0.24
N ALA A 33 22.01 -0.33 -0.95
CA ALA A 33 22.21 0.55 -2.10
C ALA A 33 21.18 0.32 -3.22
N GLN A 34 20.87 -0.95 -3.52
CA GLN A 34 19.87 -1.33 -4.51
C GLN A 34 18.46 -0.98 -4.04
N LEU A 35 18.16 -1.22 -2.76
CA LEU A 35 16.84 -0.90 -2.20
C LEU A 35 16.54 0.60 -2.27
N LEU A 36 17.51 1.46 -1.92
CA LEU A 36 17.34 2.91 -1.95
C LEU A 36 17.17 3.47 -3.37
N ARG A 37 17.62 2.73 -4.39
CA ARG A 37 17.41 3.06 -5.81
C ARG A 37 16.20 2.36 -6.41
N HIS A 38 15.52 1.49 -5.66
CA HIS A 38 14.26 0.89 -6.08
C HIS A 38 13.13 1.87 -5.83
N TYR A 39 13.02 2.88 -6.69
CA TYR A 39 11.98 3.90 -6.58
C TYR A 39 10.57 3.30 -6.78
N PRO A 40 9.56 3.81 -6.07
CA PRO A 40 8.17 3.48 -6.32
C PRO A 40 7.76 3.87 -7.75
N LEU A 41 6.90 3.05 -8.37
CA LEU A 41 6.33 3.36 -9.68
C LEU A 41 5.41 4.60 -9.63
N ARG A 42 4.64 4.74 -8.54
CA ARG A 42 3.70 5.84 -8.32
C ARG A 42 3.58 6.09 -6.82
N TYR A 43 3.41 7.37 -6.47
CA TYR A 43 3.00 7.79 -5.14
C TYR A 43 1.50 8.09 -5.14
N GLU A 44 0.80 7.60 -4.13
CA GLU A 44 -0.59 7.99 -3.86
C GLU A 44 -0.60 9.24 -2.98
N ASP A 45 -1.32 10.27 -3.41
CA ASP A 45 -1.57 11.44 -2.57
C ASP A 45 -2.70 11.13 -1.59
N ARG A 46 -2.38 11.18 -0.29
CA ARG A 46 -3.33 10.95 0.81
C ARG A 46 -3.49 12.19 1.69
N GLN A 47 -2.96 13.34 1.27
CA GLN A 47 -3.04 14.59 2.04
C GLN A 47 -4.39 15.28 1.85
N THR A 48 -4.96 15.18 0.66
CA THR A 48 -6.24 15.81 0.31
C THR A 48 -7.33 14.74 0.21
N PRO A 49 -8.12 14.51 1.27
CA PRO A 49 -9.28 13.66 1.14
C PRO A 49 -10.28 14.30 0.16
N VAL A 50 -10.91 13.47 -0.65
CA VAL A 50 -11.97 13.85 -1.60
C VAL A 50 -13.28 13.20 -1.17
N CYS A 51 -14.40 13.85 -1.44
CA CYS A 51 -15.71 13.28 -1.13
C CYS A 51 -15.99 12.05 -2.02
N LEU A 52 -16.75 11.07 -1.51
CA LEU A 52 -17.12 9.88 -2.27
C LEU A 52 -17.88 10.22 -3.55
N ALA A 53 -18.67 11.31 -3.54
CA ALA A 53 -19.38 11.81 -4.70
C ALA A 53 -18.45 12.30 -5.82
N GLU A 54 -17.27 12.82 -5.46
CA GLU A 54 -16.26 13.31 -6.39
C GLU A 54 -15.24 12.24 -6.78
N SER A 55 -15.27 11.09 -6.08
CA SER A 55 -14.38 9.97 -6.37
C SER A 55 -14.67 9.39 -7.77
N SER A 56 -13.62 9.20 -8.57
CA SER A 56 -13.73 8.61 -9.90
C SER A 56 -13.26 7.15 -9.89
N ALA A 57 -13.88 6.28 -10.69
CA ALA A 57 -13.45 4.88 -10.82
C ALA A 57 -12.05 4.71 -11.46
N GLN A 58 -11.45 5.79 -11.97
CA GLN A 58 -10.18 5.75 -12.69
C GLN A 58 -8.96 5.81 -11.77
N HIS A 59 -9.10 6.40 -10.57
CA HIS A 59 -7.99 6.60 -9.65
C HIS A 59 -8.42 6.25 -8.22
N PRO A 60 -7.52 5.65 -7.40
CA PRO A 60 -7.78 5.49 -5.98
C PRO A 60 -8.05 6.85 -5.32
N ALA A 61 -9.14 6.93 -4.55
CA ALA A 61 -9.52 8.11 -3.77
C ALA A 61 -9.26 7.84 -2.28
N CYS A 62 -8.84 8.88 -1.55
CA CYS A 62 -8.76 8.87 -0.10
C CYS A 62 -9.93 9.70 0.43
N THR A 63 -10.72 9.16 1.36
CA THR A 63 -11.92 9.83 1.89
C THR A 63 -12.06 9.52 3.38
N VAL A 64 -12.68 10.44 4.13
CA VAL A 64 -13.07 10.25 5.52
C VAL A 64 -14.56 9.92 5.55
N ALA A 65 -14.94 8.82 6.19
CA ALA A 65 -16.33 8.38 6.26
C ALA A 65 -16.61 7.64 7.56
N SER A 66 -17.84 7.77 8.05
CA SER A 66 -18.34 7.12 9.27
C SER A 66 -18.91 5.75 8.94
N VAL A 67 -18.48 4.70 9.65
CA VAL A 67 -18.96 3.34 9.41
C VAL A 67 -20.31 3.12 10.09
N LEU A 68 -21.37 2.98 9.30
CA LEU A 68 -22.73 2.76 9.80
C LEU A 68 -23.01 1.29 10.13
N SER A 69 -22.56 0.38 9.26
CA SER A 69 -22.82 -1.05 9.44
C SER A 69 -21.81 -1.92 8.71
N HIS A 70 -21.64 -3.15 9.18
CA HIS A 70 -20.90 -4.19 8.49
C HIS A 70 -21.73 -5.47 8.40
N SER A 71 -21.61 -6.18 7.29
CA SER A 71 -22.28 -7.46 7.08
C SER A 71 -21.44 -8.35 6.17
N TYR A 72 -21.62 -9.66 6.28
CA TYR A 72 -21.03 -10.60 5.33
C TYR A 72 -22.05 -10.97 4.27
N ILE A 73 -21.67 -10.83 3.00
CA ILE A 73 -22.48 -11.29 1.87
C ILE A 73 -21.81 -12.51 1.22
N ARG A 74 -22.62 -13.44 0.71
CA ARG A 74 -22.10 -14.55 -0.07
C ARG A 74 -21.65 -14.00 -1.43
N TRP A 75 -20.36 -14.13 -1.73
CA TRP A 75 -19.77 -13.74 -3.01
C TRP A 75 -19.35 -14.98 -3.79
N LYS A 76 -19.21 -14.87 -5.12
CA LYS A 76 -19.06 -16.00 -6.06
C LYS A 76 -18.11 -17.13 -5.60
N LYS A 77 -17.04 -16.81 -4.87
CA LYS A 77 -16.11 -17.78 -4.25
C LYS A 77 -15.76 -17.43 -2.80
N GLY A 78 -16.74 -17.15 -1.94
CA GLY A 78 -16.50 -16.98 -0.50
C GLY A 78 -17.45 -16.02 0.20
N ARG A 79 -16.97 -15.40 1.27
CA ARG A 79 -17.66 -14.32 1.98
C ARG A 79 -16.96 -13.01 1.66
N ALA A 80 -17.72 -11.98 1.30
CA ALA A 80 -17.23 -10.62 1.19
C ALA A 80 -17.72 -9.81 2.41
N LEU A 81 -16.84 -9.00 2.97
CA LEU A 81 -17.19 -8.02 3.99
C LEU A 81 -17.78 -6.79 3.28
N LYS A 82 -19.08 -6.56 3.47
CA LYS A 82 -19.77 -5.36 3.03
C LYS A 82 -19.80 -4.36 4.18
N ILE A 83 -19.27 -3.18 3.94
CA ILE A 83 -19.28 -2.06 4.87
C ILE A 83 -20.16 -0.98 4.26
N THR A 84 -21.12 -0.48 5.03
CA THR A 84 -21.90 0.70 4.67
C THR A 84 -21.32 1.88 5.43
N VAL A 85 -20.96 2.92 4.69
CA VAL A 85 -20.35 4.13 5.24
C VAL A 85 -21.18 5.34 4.88
N GLU A 86 -21.16 6.35 5.74
CA GLU A 86 -21.70 7.68 5.53
C GLU A 86 -20.56 8.65 5.29
N ASP A 87 -20.67 9.45 4.22
CA ASP A 87 -19.70 10.50 3.93
C ASP A 87 -20.19 11.81 4.56
N GLU A 88 -19.49 12.28 5.58
CA GLU A 88 -19.78 13.56 6.25
C GLU A 88 -19.24 14.77 5.46
N SER A 89 -18.55 14.54 4.35
CA SER A 89 -17.90 15.58 3.54
C SER A 89 -18.83 16.21 2.50
N ALA A 90 -20.14 15.94 2.56
CA ALA A 90 -21.16 16.43 1.61
C ALA A 90 -22.08 17.50 2.22
#